data_AF-A0A6V7WV03-F1
#
_entry.id   AF-A0A6V7WV03-F1
#
_cell.length_a   1.000
_cell.length_b   1.000
_cell.length_c   1.000
_cell.angle_alpha   90.00
_cell.angle_beta   90.00
_cell.angle_gamma   90.00
#
_symmetry.space_group_name_H-M   'P 1'
#
loop_
_entity.id
_entity.type
_entity.pdbx_description
1 polymer ?
#
loop_
_entity_poly.entity_id
_entity_poly.type
_entity_poly.pdbx_seq_one_letter_code
_entity_poly.pdbx_strand_id
1 'polypeptide(L)'
;MRIPFSKNLARYLVRRRDAELWAEVLKEDNPHRRQLIDQVVQTALSETKDAEDITHTVKAFMAADLPNELIELLEKIVLDTSTTSEHRNLQNLLILTAMRADPSRVMEYIQKLDNYDAPDIANIAITNQLFEEAFCDFP
;
A
#
# COMPACT_ATOMS: atom_id res chain seq x y z
N MET A 1 6.21 -32.61 -0.05
CA MET A 1 6.51 -31.29 -0.65
C MET A 1 5.22 -30.47 -0.68
N ARG A 2 4.87 -29.77 0.41
CA ARG A 2 3.68 -28.90 0.44
C ARG A 2 4.06 -27.62 -0.30
N ILE A 3 3.69 -27.52 -1.58
CA ILE A 3 3.56 -26.21 -2.21
C ILE A 3 2.51 -25.48 -1.36
N PRO A 4 2.85 -24.38 -0.68
CA PRO A 4 1.92 -23.74 0.22
C PRO A 4 0.77 -23.20 -0.64
N PHE A 5 -0.42 -23.78 -0.45
CA PHE A 5 -1.64 -23.47 -1.20
C PHE A 5 -1.91 -21.95 -1.28
N SER A 6 -1.44 -21.20 -0.27
CA SER A 6 -1.49 -19.75 -0.18
C SER A 6 -0.74 -18.98 -1.29
N LYS A 7 0.37 -19.51 -1.84
CA LYS A 7 1.14 -18.79 -2.88
C LYS A 7 0.38 -18.69 -4.19
N ASN A 8 -0.27 -19.78 -4.60
CA ASN A 8 -1.08 -19.79 -5.81
C ASN A 8 -2.35 -18.95 -5.64
N LEU A 9 -2.93 -18.94 -4.43
CA LEU A 9 -4.09 -18.09 -4.11
C LEU A 9 -3.74 -16.59 -4.19
N ALA A 10 -2.61 -16.16 -3.61
CA ALA A 10 -2.17 -14.77 -3.67
C ALA A 10 -1.96 -14.30 -5.12
N ARG A 11 -1.29 -15.12 -5.95
CA ARG A 11 -1.11 -14.83 -7.38
C ARG A 11 -2.44 -14.75 -8.13
N TYR A 12 -3.35 -15.68 -7.85
CA TYR A 12 -4.65 -15.71 -8.49
C TYR A 12 -5.48 -14.48 -8.11
N LEU A 13 -5.47 -14.09 -6.84
CA LEU A 13 -6.17 -12.91 -6.33
C LEU A 13 -5.69 -11.62 -7.03
N VAL A 14 -4.38 -11.43 -7.10
CA VAL A 14 -3.78 -10.26 -7.77
C VAL A 14 -4.15 -10.23 -9.26
N ARG A 15 -4.02 -11.36 -9.96
CA ARG A 15 -4.36 -11.45 -11.40
C ARG A 15 -5.85 -11.33 -11.70
N ARG A 16 -6.70 -11.77 -10.77
CA ARG A 16 -8.15 -11.73 -10.95
C ARG A 16 -8.70 -10.31 -10.82
N ARG A 17 -7.99 -9.41 -10.10
CA ARG A 17 -8.31 -7.98 -9.98
C ARG A 17 -9.76 -7.69 -9.55
N ASP A 18 -10.36 -8.64 -8.84
CA ASP A 18 -11.77 -8.64 -8.49
C ASP A 18 -11.96 -7.97 -7.12
N ALA A 19 -12.58 -6.79 -7.11
CA ALA A 19 -12.73 -5.97 -5.92
C ALA A 19 -13.63 -6.62 -4.86
N GLU A 20 -14.67 -7.37 -5.28
CA GLU A 20 -15.53 -8.09 -4.34
C GLU A 20 -14.75 -9.22 -3.68
N LEU A 21 -13.94 -9.95 -4.45
CA LEU A 21 -13.08 -10.98 -3.90
C LEU A 21 -12.05 -10.41 -2.91
N TRP A 22 -11.45 -9.26 -3.23
CA TRP A 22 -10.56 -8.54 -2.32
C TRP A 22 -11.25 -8.15 -1.02
N ALA A 23 -12.46 -7.60 -1.09
CA ALA A 23 -13.25 -7.25 0.08
C ALA A 23 -13.54 -8.48 0.95
N GLU A 24 -13.91 -9.62 0.34
CA GLU A 24 -14.18 -10.88 1.04
C GLU A 24 -12.93 -11.44 1.75
N VAL A 25 -11.77 -11.46 1.08
CA VAL A 25 -10.56 -12.04 1.68
C VAL A 25 -9.89 -11.11 2.69
N LEU A 26 -10.12 -9.80 2.60
CA LEU A 26 -9.60 -8.80 3.53
C LEU A 26 -10.53 -8.51 4.72
N LYS A 27 -11.68 -9.18 4.82
CA LYS A 27 -12.56 -9.06 6.00
C LYS A 27 -11.81 -9.39 7.29
N GLU A 28 -12.14 -8.65 8.35
CA GLU A 28 -11.49 -8.79 9.64
C GLU A 28 -11.77 -10.14 10.32
N ASP A 29 -12.91 -10.75 9.99
CA ASP A 29 -13.32 -12.06 10.48
C ASP A 29 -12.56 -13.22 9.79
N ASN A 30 -11.80 -12.94 8.73
CA ASN A 30 -11.04 -13.96 8.02
C ASN A 30 -9.75 -14.33 8.79
N PRO A 31 -9.65 -15.55 9.35
CA PRO A 31 -8.47 -15.97 10.11
C PRO A 31 -7.20 -16.06 9.26
N HIS A 32 -7.35 -16.15 7.93
CA HIS A 32 -6.23 -16.22 6.99
C HIS A 32 -5.87 -14.87 6.38
N ARG A 33 -6.55 -13.77 6.74
CA ARG A 33 -6.33 -12.43 6.18
C ARG A 33 -4.85 -12.04 6.20
N ARG A 34 -4.23 -12.09 7.37
CA ARG A 34 -2.84 -11.66 7.56
C ARG A 34 -1.86 -12.53 6.76
N GLN A 35 -2.05 -13.85 6.81
CA GLN A 35 -1.25 -14.78 6.02
C GLN A 35 -1.39 -14.51 4.52
N LEU A 36 -2.59 -14.18 4.03
CA LEU A 36 -2.83 -13.86 2.64
C LEU A 36 -2.15 -12.55 2.23
N ILE A 37 -2.25 -11.51 3.05
CA ILE A 37 -1.54 -10.23 2.84
C ILE A 37 -0.04 -10.47 2.75
N ASP A 38 0.55 -11.18 3.71
CA ASP A 38 1.99 -11.47 3.71
C ASP A 38 2.42 -12.18 2.42
N GLN A 39 1.62 -13.13 1.93
CA GLN A 39 1.92 -13.85 0.69
C GLN A 39 1.77 -12.98 -0.56
N VAL A 40 0.80 -12.05 -0.58
CA VAL A 40 0.65 -11.07 -1.66
C VAL A 40 1.87 -10.16 -1.71
N VAL A 41 2.24 -9.57 -0.56
CA VAL A 41 3.36 -8.63 -0.44
C VAL A 41 4.72 -9.29 -0.69
N GLN A 42 4.92 -10.54 -0.26
CA GLN A 42 6.20 -11.23 -0.41
C GLN A 42 6.38 -12.00 -1.72
N THR A 43 5.30 -12.47 -2.35
CA THR A 43 5.40 -13.37 -3.51
C THR A 43 4.70 -12.80 -4.73
N ALA A 44 3.40 -12.49 -4.63
CA ALA A 44 2.60 -12.13 -5.81
C ALA A 44 3.06 -10.81 -6.43
N LEU A 45 3.40 -9.82 -5.59
CA LEU A 45 3.85 -8.50 -6.05
C LEU A 45 5.30 -8.49 -6.52
N SER A 46 6.18 -9.30 -5.93
CA SER A 46 7.56 -9.44 -6.40
C SER A 46 7.65 -10.12 -7.77
N GLU A 47 6.67 -10.94 -8.12
CA GLU A 47 6.61 -11.65 -9.40
C GLU A 47 5.83 -10.91 -10.49
N THR A 48 4.87 -10.04 -10.11
CA THR A 48 4.14 -9.22 -11.08
C THR A 48 4.88 -7.92 -11.35
N LYS A 49 5.00 -7.58 -12.63
CA LYS A 49 5.52 -6.27 -13.08
C LYS A 49 4.41 -5.41 -13.69
N ASP A 50 3.17 -5.88 -13.57
CA ASP A 50 2.03 -5.23 -14.18
C ASP A 50 1.52 -4.11 -13.27
N ALA A 51 1.51 -2.88 -13.80
CA ALA A 51 1.09 -1.71 -13.05
C ALA A 51 -0.39 -1.77 -12.63
N GLU A 52 -1.24 -2.49 -13.38
CA GLU A 52 -2.65 -2.64 -13.04
C GLU A 52 -2.83 -3.61 -11.87
N ASP A 53 -2.05 -4.68 -11.80
CA ASP A 53 -2.05 -5.61 -10.66
C ASP A 53 -1.71 -4.88 -9.35
N ILE A 54 -0.67 -4.05 -9.40
CA ILE A 54 -0.25 -3.21 -8.28
C ILE A 54 -1.37 -2.24 -7.90
N THR A 55 -1.94 -1.54 -8.88
CA THR A 55 -2.99 -0.54 -8.65
C THR A 55 -4.25 -1.15 -8.02
N HIS A 56 -4.68 -2.33 -8.47
CA HIS A 56 -5.86 -3.00 -7.89
C HIS A 56 -5.59 -3.47 -6.45
N THR A 57 -4.40 -4.00 -6.20
CA THR A 57 -3.99 -4.44 -4.85
C THR A 57 -3.95 -3.26 -3.88
N VAL A 58 -3.37 -2.14 -4.30
CA VAL A 58 -3.35 -0.88 -3.55
C VAL A 58 -4.77 -0.41 -3.20
N LYS A 59 -5.66 -0.35 -4.20
CA LYS A 59 -7.06 0.06 -3.99
C LYS A 59 -7.78 -0.85 -3.01
N ALA A 60 -7.54 -2.16 -3.09
CA ALA A 60 -8.11 -3.12 -2.16
C ALA A 60 -7.66 -2.87 -0.71
N PHE A 61 -6.37 -2.59 -0.50
CA PHE A 61 -5.83 -2.32 0.84
C PHE A 61 -6.35 -0.99 1.39
N MET A 62 -6.45 0.03 0.55
CA MET A 62 -7.08 1.31 0.92
C MET A 62 -8.55 1.13 1.32
N ALA A 63 -9.31 0.32 0.57
CA ALA A 63 -10.71 0.04 0.85
C ALA A 63 -10.91 -0.81 2.11
N ALA A 64 -9.93 -1.66 2.43
CA ALA A 64 -9.92 -2.49 3.64
C ALA A 64 -9.39 -1.76 4.89
N ASP A 65 -9.04 -0.48 4.78
CA ASP A 65 -8.46 0.34 5.86
C ASP A 65 -7.18 -0.27 6.47
N LEU A 66 -6.28 -0.75 5.60
CA LEU A 66 -5.01 -1.38 5.96
C LEU A 66 -3.81 -0.49 5.57
N PRO A 67 -3.60 0.66 6.24
CA PRO A 67 -2.56 1.60 5.84
C PRO A 67 -1.14 1.10 6.14
N ASN A 68 -0.95 0.30 7.20
CA ASN A 68 0.37 -0.24 7.57
C ASN A 68 0.86 -1.25 6.52
N GLU A 69 -0.01 -2.19 6.15
CA GLU A 69 0.27 -3.19 5.12
C GLU A 69 0.44 -2.55 3.75
N LEU A 70 -0.28 -1.46 3.47
CA LEU A 70 -0.11 -0.67 2.25
C LEU A 70 1.27 0.02 2.21
N ILE A 71 1.78 0.55 3.33
CA ILE A 71 3.13 1.11 3.39
C ILE A 71 4.17 0.04 3.07
N GLU A 72 4.13 -1.12 3.73
CA GLU A 72 5.09 -2.20 3.48
C GLU A 72 5.08 -2.66 2.01
N LEU A 73 3.89 -2.74 1.42
CA LEU A 73 3.69 -3.06 0.02
C LEU A 73 4.35 -2.03 -0.90
N LEU A 74 4.07 -0.74 -0.65
CA LEU A 74 4.59 0.34 -1.47
C LEU A 74 6.10 0.50 -1.31
N GLU A 75 6.64 0.29 -0.10
CA GLU A 75 8.09 0.27 0.13
C GLU A 75 8.77 -0.76 -0.75
N LYS A 76 8.28 -2.00 -0.78
CA LYS A 76 8.88 -3.03 -1.66
C LYS A 76 8.80 -2.67 -3.13
N ILE A 77 7.66 -2.16 -3.59
CA ILE A 77 7.49 -1.84 -5.00
C ILE A 77 8.35 -0.64 -5.41
N VAL A 78 8.34 0.42 -4.60
CA VAL A 78 9.03 1.67 -4.93
C VAL A 78 10.54 1.55 -4.68
N LEU A 79 10.97 0.81 -3.65
CA LEU A 79 12.39 0.69 -3.29
C LEU A 79 13.09 -0.51 -3.95
N ASP A 80 12.45 -1.68 -4.13
CA ASP A 80 13.12 -2.85 -4.72
C ASP A 80 13.02 -2.92 -6.25
N THR A 81 11.99 -2.32 -6.86
CA THR A 81 11.73 -2.47 -8.30
C THR A 81 12.05 -1.17 -9.06
N SER A 82 13.20 -1.16 -9.74
CA SER A 82 13.72 0.02 -10.45
C SER A 82 12.83 0.55 -11.58
N THR A 83 11.84 -0.23 -12.06
CA THR A 83 10.87 0.23 -13.06
C THR A 83 9.70 0.97 -12.43
N THR A 84 9.32 0.63 -11.19
CA THR A 84 8.21 1.27 -10.47
C THR A 84 8.66 2.47 -9.65
N SER A 85 9.96 2.59 -9.36
CA SER A 85 10.54 3.80 -8.80
C SER A 85 10.37 5.03 -9.72
N GLU A 86 10.13 4.86 -11.02
CA GLU A 86 9.84 5.97 -11.94
C GLU A 86 8.37 6.44 -11.89
N HIS A 87 7.49 5.72 -11.20
CA HIS A 87 6.07 6.05 -11.14
C HIS A 87 5.78 7.06 -10.03
N ARG A 88 5.75 8.34 -10.40
CA ARG A 88 5.36 9.48 -9.53
C ARG A 88 4.14 9.16 -8.65
N ASN A 89 3.08 8.59 -9.22
CA ASN A 89 1.84 8.30 -8.48
C ASN A 89 2.05 7.30 -7.32
N LEU A 90 2.91 6.30 -7.50
CA LEU A 90 3.22 5.32 -6.44
C LEU A 90 4.08 5.93 -5.35
N GLN A 91 5.06 6.76 -5.73
CA GLN A 91 5.86 7.53 -4.77
C GLN A 91 4.99 8.49 -3.94
N ASN A 92 4.10 9.24 -4.59
CA ASN A 92 3.16 10.12 -3.92
C ASN A 92 2.28 9.33 -2.94
N LEU A 93 1.75 8.19 -3.37
CA LEU A 93 0.90 7.37 -2.52
C LEU A 93 1.64 6.82 -1.30
N LEU A 94 2.90 6.38 -1.46
CA LEU A 94 3.73 5.90 -0.34
C LEU A 94 3.89 7.00 0.71
N ILE A 95 4.27 8.20 0.27
CA ILE A 95 4.45 9.33 1.17
C ILE A 95 3.13 9.73 1.83
N LEU A 96 2.04 9.84 1.08
CA LEU A 96 0.72 10.22 1.61
C LEU A 96 0.18 9.20 2.63
N THR A 97 0.39 7.91 2.38
CA THR A 97 -0.03 6.84 3.30
C THR A 97 0.83 6.88 4.55
N ALA A 98 2.15 7.03 4.40
CA ALA A 98 3.08 7.18 5.52
C ALA A 98 2.74 8.42 6.36
N MET A 99 2.40 9.56 5.76
CA MET A 99 2.00 10.74 6.52
C MET A 99 0.81 10.51 7.43
N ARG A 100 -0.14 9.65 7.04
CA ARG A 100 -1.34 9.35 7.82
C ARG A 100 -1.14 8.26 8.86
N ALA A 101 -0.31 7.25 8.59
CA ALA A 101 -0.16 6.08 9.46
C ALA A 101 1.18 6.04 10.22
N ASP A 102 2.26 6.55 9.63
CA ASP A 102 3.58 6.63 10.27
C ASP A 102 4.40 7.83 9.76
N PRO A 103 4.15 9.04 10.30
CA PRO A 103 4.79 10.27 9.84
C PRO A 103 6.31 10.27 10.09
N SER A 104 6.82 9.38 10.95
CA SER A 104 8.25 9.29 11.26
C SER A 104 9.08 8.86 10.03
N ARG A 105 8.49 8.07 9.13
CA ARG A 105 9.16 7.51 7.93
C ARG A 105 9.07 8.43 6.72
N VAL A 106 8.20 9.44 6.75
CA VAL A 106 7.97 10.38 5.64
C VAL A 106 9.26 11.08 5.22
N MET A 107 10.07 11.52 6.20
CA MET A 107 11.30 12.24 5.91
C MET A 107 12.31 11.35 5.17
N GLU A 108 12.37 10.06 5.50
CA GLU A 108 13.22 9.08 4.82
C GLU A 108 12.79 8.90 3.37
N TYR A 109 11.48 8.80 3.10
CA TYR A 109 10.95 8.69 1.73
C TYR A 109 11.21 9.95 0.92
N ILE A 110 11.00 11.14 1.48
CA ILE A 110 11.29 12.43 0.82
C ILE A 110 12.77 12.54 0.41
N GLN A 111 13.70 11.96 1.19
CA GLN A 111 15.13 11.96 0.89
C GLN A 111 15.54 10.89 -0.13
N LYS A 112 14.87 9.73 -0.13
CA LYS A 112 15.19 8.60 -1.02
C LYS A 112 14.54 8.71 -2.39
N LEU A 113 13.35 9.30 -2.45
CA LEU A 113 12.53 9.43 -3.64
C LEU A 113 12.84 10.75 -4.34
N ASP A 114 12.74 10.78 -5.67
CA ASP A 114 13.15 11.93 -6.48
C ASP A 114 12.09 12.32 -7.55
N ASN A 115 11.09 11.48 -7.77
CA ASN A 115 10.08 11.65 -8.82
C ASN A 115 8.70 12.08 -8.31
N TYR A 116 8.53 12.24 -7.00
CA TYR A 116 7.27 12.64 -6.36
C TYR A 116 6.94 14.12 -6.57
N ASP A 117 5.67 14.46 -6.37
CA ASP A 117 5.16 15.84 -6.45
C ASP A 117 5.32 16.55 -5.11
N ALA A 118 6.48 17.16 -4.89
CA ALA A 118 6.77 17.89 -3.66
C ALA A 118 5.74 18.98 -3.30
N PRO A 119 5.29 19.86 -4.23
CA PRO A 119 4.30 20.88 -3.89
C PRO A 119 2.93 20.28 -3.54
N ASP A 120 2.45 19.25 -4.24
CA ASP A 120 1.19 18.59 -3.90
C ASP A 120 1.26 17.89 -2.52
N ILE A 121 2.34 17.15 -2.27
CA ILE A 121 2.57 16.49 -0.98
C ILE A 121 2.68 17.51 0.15
N ALA A 122 3.37 18.63 -0.05
CA ALA A 122 3.47 19.68 0.95
C ALA A 122 2.10 20.30 1.26
N ASN A 123 1.27 20.54 0.24
CA ASN A 123 -0.10 21.04 0.43
C ASN A 123 -0.96 20.05 1.22
N ILE A 124 -0.87 18.76 0.90
CA ILE A 124 -1.59 17.71 1.62
C ILE A 124 -1.05 17.54 3.04
N ALA A 125 0.26 17.74 3.27
CA ALA A 125 0.87 17.69 4.60
C ALA A 125 0.37 18.82 5.50
N ILE A 126 0.34 20.03 4.97
CA ILE A 126 -0.20 21.20 5.67
C ILE A 126 -1.69 21.00 5.96
N THR A 127 -2.44 20.45 4.99
CA THR A 127 -3.86 20.15 5.14
C THR A 127 -4.10 19.05 6.18
N ASN A 128 -3.30 17.99 6.20
CA ASN A 128 -3.41 16.88 7.16
C ASN A 128 -2.96 17.27 8.57
N GLN A 129 -1.98 18.17 8.75
CA GLN A 129 -1.61 18.70 10.06
C GLN A 129 -2.74 19.54 10.71
N LEU A 130 -3.69 20.04 9.93
CA LEU A 130 -4.91 20.69 10.47
C LEU A 130 -5.98 19.69 10.92
N PHE A 131 -5.87 18.41 10.57
CA PHE A 131 -6.83 17.38 11.00
C PHE A 131 -6.47 16.73 12.35
N GLU A 132 -5.24 16.86 12.85
CA GLU A 132 -4.90 16.42 14.22
C GLU A 132 -5.48 17.35 15.30
N GLU A 133 -5.66 18.66 15.03
CA GLU A 133 -6.37 19.55 15.97
C GLU A 133 -7.90 19.42 15.87
N ALA A 134 -8.45 19.04 14.71
CA ALA A 134 -9.90 19.01 14.52
C ALA A 134 -10.63 17.82 15.19
N PHE A 135 -9.92 16.79 15.65
CA PHE A 135 -10.51 15.63 16.34
C PHE A 135 -10.15 15.51 17.83
N CYS A 136 -9.28 16.38 18.37
CA CYS A 136 -8.98 16.38 19.81
C CYS A 136 -9.90 17.29 20.64
N ASP A 137 -10.62 18.22 20.00
CA ASP A 137 -11.63 19.07 20.64
C ASP A 137 -13.05 18.65 20.23
N PHE A 138 -13.52 17.53 20.74
CA PHE A 138 -14.96 17.35 20.99
C PHE A 138 -15.15 16.86 22.43
N PRO A 139 -15.67 17.72 23.34
CA PRO A 139 -15.96 17.37 24.73
C PRO A 139 -17.15 16.42 24.89
#